data_AF-A0A9P9Y4I5-F1
#
_entry.id   AF-A0A9P9Y4I5-F1
#
_cell.length_a   1.000
_cell.length_b   1.000
_cell.length_c   1.000
_cell.angle_alpha   90.00
_cell.angle_beta   90.00
_cell.angle_gamma   90.00
#
_symmetry.space_group_name_H-M   'P 1'
#
loop_
_entity.id
_entity.type
_entity.pdbx_description
1 polymer ?
#
loop_
_entity_poly.entity_id
_entity_poly.type
_entity_poly.pdbx_seq_one_letter_code
_entity_poly.pdbx_strand_id
1 'polypeptide(L)'
;MPFTLQLPDEYGSTFLLNTYHFYLTSTSRRASGVAYPAPYASDEQIAKNPKAFTFNCAQRAHANFIENQPSFLGALAISGLRFPMASAVLGATWAFGRLAYVIGYTSSAGPKGRVFGFLVSALSDNALRLMAMYASVMYVMDQ
;
A
#
# COMPACT_ATOMS: atom_id res chain seq x y z
N MET A 1 6.66 -10.79 -35.07
CA MET A 1 5.83 -11.32 -33.96
C MET A 1 5.27 -10.13 -33.20
N PRO A 2 3.95 -9.92 -33.11
CA PRO A 2 3.41 -8.90 -32.23
C PRO A 2 3.73 -9.28 -30.78
N PHE A 3 4.32 -8.35 -30.03
CA PHE A 3 4.54 -8.50 -28.60
C PHE A 3 3.20 -8.34 -27.87
N THR A 4 2.54 -9.45 -27.55
CA THR A 4 1.36 -9.46 -26.69
C THR A 4 1.82 -9.50 -25.22
N LEU A 5 1.78 -8.34 -24.56
CA LEU A 5 1.95 -8.24 -23.11
C LEU A 5 0.72 -8.86 -22.44
N GLN A 6 0.82 -10.11 -22.00
CA GLN A 6 -0.18 -10.67 -21.09
C GLN A 6 0.06 -10.07 -19.70
N LEU A 7 -0.84 -9.19 -19.27
CA LEU A 7 -0.86 -8.68 -17.90
C LEU A 7 -1.46 -9.76 -16.99
N PRO A 8 -0.73 -10.28 -15.99
CA PRO A 8 -1.31 -11.04 -14.90
C PRO A 8 -2.59 -10.41 -14.33
N ASP A 9 -3.62 -11.22 -14.10
CA ASP A 9 -4.94 -10.78 -13.62
C ASP A 9 -4.89 -10.07 -12.24
N GLU A 10 -3.74 -10.14 -11.56
CA GLU A 10 -3.55 -9.70 -10.18
C GLU A 10 -3.24 -8.20 -10.04
N TYR A 11 -2.87 -7.50 -11.13
CA TYR A 11 -2.49 -6.08 -11.09
C TYR A 11 -3.64 -5.14 -10.70
N GLY A 12 -4.90 -5.59 -10.79
CA GLY A 12 -6.09 -4.80 -10.44
C GLY A 12 -6.29 -4.58 -8.93
N SER A 13 -5.69 -5.43 -8.08
CA SER A 13 -5.96 -5.46 -6.64
C SER A 13 -5.51 -4.19 -5.90
N THR A 14 -4.42 -3.55 -6.34
CA THR A 14 -3.90 -2.35 -5.67
C THR A 14 -4.76 -1.10 -5.91
N PHE A 15 -5.47 -1.02 -7.04
CA PHE A 15 -6.41 0.06 -7.32
C PHE A 15 -7.62 0.01 -6.41
N LEU A 16 -8.14 -1.20 -6.15
CA LEU A 16 -9.21 -1.42 -5.18
C LEU A 16 -8.78 -1.02 -3.78
N LEU A 17 -7.53 -1.34 -3.39
CA LEU A 17 -7.01 -0.96 -2.08
C LEU A 17 -6.81 0.56 -1.94
N ASN A 18 -6.33 1.24 -3.00
CA ASN A 18 -6.26 2.71 -3.00
C ASN A 18 -7.66 3.35 -2.86
N THR A 19 -8.64 2.77 -3.55
CA THR A 19 -10.03 3.19 -3.48
C THR A 19 -10.59 3.01 -2.05
N TYR A 20 -10.29 1.88 -1.41
CA TYR A 20 -10.61 1.65 -0.01
C TYR A 20 -10.00 2.71 0.91
N HIS A 21 -8.71 3.02 0.74
CA HIS A 21 -8.06 4.09 1.49
C HIS A 21 -8.75 5.45 1.30
N PHE A 22 -9.13 5.80 0.07
CA PHE A 22 -9.85 7.03 -0.23
C PHE A 22 -11.22 7.11 0.49
N TYR A 23 -11.99 6.02 0.48
CA TYR A 23 -13.28 5.99 1.18
C TYR A 23 -13.09 6.05 2.70
N LEU A 24 -12.10 5.34 3.24
CA LEU A 24 -11.80 5.34 4.67
C LEU A 24 -11.35 6.71 5.18
N THR A 25 -10.48 7.42 4.44
CA THR A 25 -10.05 8.77 4.81
C THR A 25 -11.19 9.77 4.72
N SER A 26 -12.01 9.69 3.68
CA SER A 26 -13.17 10.57 3.47
C SER A 26 -14.24 10.39 4.55
N THR A 27 -14.58 9.15 4.88
CA THR A 27 -15.55 8.84 5.96
C THR A 27 -15.00 9.24 7.33
N SER A 28 -13.72 8.96 7.61
CA SER A 28 -13.08 9.35 8.86
C SER A 28 -13.00 10.87 9.01
N ARG A 29 -12.75 11.61 7.91
CA ARG A 29 -12.77 13.08 7.91
C ARG A 29 -14.15 13.63 8.26
N ARG A 30 -15.19 13.08 7.63
CA ARG A 30 -16.57 13.48 7.94
C ARG A 30 -16.91 13.22 9.41
N ALA A 31 -16.42 12.12 9.97
CA ALA A 31 -16.64 11.76 11.37
C ALA A 31 -15.80 12.60 12.37
N SER A 32 -14.65 13.12 11.95
CA SER A 32 -13.80 13.98 12.79
C SER A 32 -14.25 15.43 12.83
N GLY A 33 -14.99 15.89 11.81
CA GLY A 33 -15.40 17.29 11.67
C GLY A 33 -14.25 18.22 11.23
N VAL A 34 -13.13 17.66 10.76
CA VAL A 34 -11.98 18.45 10.29
C VAL A 34 -12.32 19.06 8.93
N ALA A 35 -12.55 20.37 8.93
CA ALA A 35 -12.83 21.14 7.73
C ALA A 35 -11.63 21.16 6.76
N TYR A 36 -11.93 21.20 5.46
CA TYR A 36 -10.92 21.51 4.44
C TYR A 36 -10.46 22.97 4.59
N PRO A 37 -9.19 23.30 4.27
CA PRO A 37 -8.18 22.48 3.60
C PRO A 37 -7.23 21.73 4.55
N ALA A 38 -7.54 21.63 5.85
CA ALA A 38 -6.61 21.04 6.82
C ALA A 38 -6.28 19.58 6.44
N PRO A 39 -4.98 19.24 6.29
CA PRO A 39 -4.57 17.90 5.88
C PRO A 39 -4.76 16.88 7.02
N TYR A 40 -4.57 17.32 8.27
CA TYR A 40 -4.66 16.56 9.50
C TYR A 40 -5.38 17.39 10.58
N ALA A 41 -5.94 16.71 11.58
CA ALA A 41 -6.46 17.32 12.81
C ALA A 41 -5.31 17.80 13.71
N SER A 42 -5.51 18.93 14.39
CA SER A 42 -4.61 19.40 15.46
C SER A 42 -4.80 18.62 16.76
N ASP A 43 -3.84 18.72 17.67
CA ASP A 43 -3.91 18.07 18.99
C ASP A 43 -5.11 18.55 19.81
N GLU A 44 -5.48 19.83 19.69
CA GLU A 44 -6.69 20.37 20.32
C GLU A 44 -7.97 19.74 19.77
N GLN A 45 -8.03 19.50 18.45
CA GLN A 45 -9.18 18.84 17.82
C GLN A 45 -9.25 17.37 18.21
N ILE A 46 -8.11 16.71 18.37
CA ILE A 46 -8.02 15.33 18.86
C ILE A 46 -8.50 15.23 20.31
N ALA A 47 -8.09 16.15 21.18
CA ALA A 47 -8.53 16.20 22.56
C ALA A 47 -10.05 16.41 22.68
N LYS A 48 -10.65 17.20 21.78
CA LYS A 48 -12.10 17.45 21.73
C LYS A 48 -12.89 16.32 21.08
N ASN A 49 -12.33 15.65 20.07
CA ASN A 49 -12.97 14.57 19.33
C ASN A 49 -11.98 13.43 19.07
N PRO A 50 -12.06 12.32 19.82
CA PRO A 50 -11.20 11.16 19.59
C PRO A 50 -11.25 10.61 18.16
N LYS A 51 -12.35 10.81 17.42
CA LYS A 51 -12.45 10.40 16.00
C LYS A 51 -11.49 11.17 15.09
N ALA A 52 -11.05 12.35 15.49
CA ALA A 52 -10.04 13.13 14.78
C ALA A 52 -8.67 12.45 14.79
N PHE A 53 -8.37 11.69 15.85
CA PHE A 53 -7.17 10.85 15.88
C PHE A 53 -7.25 9.71 14.86
N THR A 54 -8.40 9.03 14.77
CA THR A 54 -8.63 7.98 13.76
C THR A 54 -8.52 8.54 12.35
N PHE A 55 -9.03 9.74 12.10
CA PHE A 55 -8.84 10.44 10.83
C PHE A 55 -7.36 10.66 10.50
N ASN A 56 -6.55 11.14 11.45
CA ASN A 56 -5.11 11.30 11.23
C ASN A 56 -4.42 9.97 10.91
N CYS A 57 -4.81 8.89 11.59
CA CYS A 57 -4.29 7.55 11.32
C CYS A 57 -4.68 7.07 9.92
N ALA A 58 -5.95 7.21 9.52
CA ALA A 58 -6.43 6.86 8.19
C ALA A 58 -5.69 7.65 7.10
N GLN A 59 -5.53 8.96 7.30
CA GLN A 59 -4.85 9.84 6.37
C GLN A 59 -3.37 9.48 6.22
N ARG A 60 -2.67 9.21 7.34
CA ARG A 60 -1.27 8.79 7.30
C ARG A 60 -1.10 7.44 6.62
N ALA A 61 -2.02 6.50 6.87
CA ALA A 61 -2.01 5.20 6.23
C ALA A 61 -2.21 5.28 4.71
N HIS A 62 -3.12 6.15 4.25
CA HIS A 62 -3.31 6.42 2.81
C HIS A 62 -2.07 7.07 2.19
N ALA A 63 -1.52 8.11 2.82
CA ALA A 63 -0.27 8.75 2.37
C ALA A 63 0.86 7.72 2.25
N ASN A 64 1.02 6.85 3.24
CA ASN A 64 2.04 5.80 3.19
C ASN A 64 1.79 4.78 2.08
N PHE A 65 0.55 4.51 1.71
CA PHE A 65 0.23 3.60 0.62
C PHE A 65 0.65 4.21 -0.72
N ILE A 66 0.25 5.45 -0.99
CA ILE A 66 0.59 6.14 -2.25
C ILE A 66 2.09 6.44 -2.38
N GLU A 67 2.80 6.64 -1.27
CA GLU A 67 4.27 6.81 -1.25
C GLU A 67 5.00 5.55 -1.74
N ASN A 68 4.46 4.35 -1.49
CA ASN A 68 5.12 3.08 -1.80
C ASN A 68 4.58 2.39 -3.05
N GLN A 69 3.32 2.65 -3.42
CA GLN A 69 2.65 1.96 -4.53
C GLN A 69 3.42 2.06 -5.87
N PRO A 70 3.94 3.22 -6.32
CA PRO A 70 4.60 3.30 -7.63
C PRO A 70 5.86 2.43 -7.72
N SER A 71 6.73 2.48 -6.71
CA SER A 71 7.96 1.68 -6.67
C SER A 71 7.65 0.19 -6.58
N PHE A 72 6.64 -0.19 -5.80
CA PHE A 72 6.16 -1.57 -5.71
C PHE A 72 5.65 -2.07 -7.08
N LEU A 73 4.82 -1.29 -7.77
CA LEU A 73 4.28 -1.68 -9.09
C LEU A 73 5.40 -1.84 -10.13
N GLY A 74 6.42 -0.99 -10.10
CA GLY A 74 7.61 -1.14 -10.94
C GLY A 74 8.36 -2.46 -10.67
N ALA A 75 8.62 -2.78 -9.40
CA ALA A 75 9.27 -4.03 -9.02
C ALA A 75 8.43 -5.26 -9.37
N LEU A 76 7.11 -5.20 -9.15
CA LEU A 76 6.18 -6.27 -9.50
C LEU A 76 6.15 -6.54 -11.01
N ALA A 77 6.07 -5.49 -11.83
CA ALA A 77 6.07 -5.61 -13.28
C ALA A 77 7.39 -6.23 -13.79
N ILE A 78 8.54 -5.72 -13.36
CA ILE A 78 9.86 -6.19 -13.81
C ILE A 78 10.11 -7.64 -13.37
N SER A 79 9.86 -7.95 -12.11
CA SER A 79 10.04 -9.32 -11.60
C SER A 79 9.09 -10.31 -12.29
N GLY A 80 7.86 -9.90 -12.58
CA GLY A 80 6.84 -10.73 -13.23
C GLY A 80 7.18 -11.16 -14.64
N LEU A 81 8.07 -10.42 -15.34
CA LEU A 81 8.55 -10.81 -16.67
C LEU A 81 9.32 -12.13 -16.66
N ARG A 82 10.06 -12.41 -15.58
CA ARG A 82 10.85 -13.65 -15.43
C ARG A 82 10.23 -14.64 -14.44
N PHE A 83 9.52 -14.15 -13.43
CA PHE A 83 8.99 -14.96 -12.34
C PHE A 83 7.49 -14.71 -12.07
N PRO A 84 6.60 -14.95 -13.05
CA PRO A 84 5.20 -14.53 -12.98
C PRO A 84 4.47 -15.04 -11.73
N MET A 85 4.59 -16.34 -11.42
CA MET A 85 3.92 -16.94 -10.26
C MET A 85 4.47 -16.45 -8.90
N ALA A 86 5.77 -16.23 -8.80
CA ALA A 86 6.36 -15.74 -7.55
C ALA A 86 5.99 -14.26 -7.33
N SER A 87 6.02 -13.46 -8.40
CA SER A 87 5.59 -12.06 -8.37
C SER A 87 4.11 -11.93 -8.00
N ALA A 88 3.24 -12.77 -8.54
CA ALA A 88 1.82 -12.87 -8.18
C ALA A 88 1.61 -13.04 -6.67
N VAL A 89 2.26 -14.05 -6.09
CA VAL A 89 2.13 -14.39 -4.66
C VAL A 89 2.67 -13.26 -3.78
N LEU A 90 3.84 -12.70 -4.12
CA LEU A 90 4.41 -11.58 -3.37
C LEU A 90 3.56 -10.31 -3.49
N GLY A 91 2.97 -10.06 -4.65
CA GLY A 91 2.06 -8.93 -4.86
C GLY A 91 0.78 -9.05 -4.04
N ALA A 92 0.17 -10.24 -4.01
CA ALA A 92 -0.98 -10.53 -3.15
C ALA A 92 -0.63 -10.40 -1.66
N THR A 93 0.55 -10.91 -1.25
CA THR A 93 1.05 -10.79 0.13
C THR A 93 1.27 -9.34 0.53
N TRP A 94 1.83 -8.53 -0.37
CA TRP A 94 1.98 -7.09 -0.16
C TRP A 94 0.63 -6.41 0.03
N ALA A 95 -0.34 -6.66 -0.86
CA ALA A 95 -1.68 -6.08 -0.78
C ALA A 95 -2.38 -6.45 0.53
N PHE A 96 -2.28 -7.72 0.97
CA PHE A 96 -2.77 -8.16 2.26
C PHE A 96 -2.08 -7.42 3.42
N GLY A 97 -0.76 -7.30 3.40
CA GLY A 97 0.00 -6.54 4.39
C GLY A 97 -0.44 -5.07 4.47
N ARG A 98 -0.71 -4.44 3.31
CA ARG A 98 -1.22 -3.06 3.23
C ARG A 98 -2.65 -2.93 3.80
N LEU A 99 -3.51 -3.91 3.57
CA LEU A 99 -4.86 -3.96 4.16
C LEU A 99 -4.78 -4.12 5.69
N ALA A 100 -3.97 -5.06 6.18
CA ALA A 100 -3.75 -5.25 7.60
C ALA A 100 -3.12 -4.00 8.26
N TYR A 101 -2.23 -3.31 7.54
CA TYR A 101 -1.60 -2.07 8.01
C TYR A 101 -2.65 -1.01 8.30
N VAL A 102 -3.54 -0.72 7.33
CA VAL A 102 -4.55 0.34 7.52
C VAL A 102 -5.58 -0.04 8.58
N ILE A 103 -6.07 -1.28 8.60
CA ILE A 103 -7.00 -1.77 9.63
C ILE A 103 -6.39 -1.61 11.02
N GLY A 104 -5.14 -2.05 11.20
CA GLY A 104 -4.43 -1.94 12.46
C GLY A 104 -4.18 -0.48 12.87
N TYR A 105 -3.81 0.37 11.92
CA TYR A 105 -3.54 1.79 12.18
C TYR A 105 -4.81 2.55 12.61
N THR A 106 -5.97 2.24 12.02
CA THR A 106 -7.25 2.88 12.36
C THR A 106 -7.98 2.23 13.54
N SER A 107 -7.43 1.15 14.11
CA SER A 107 -7.99 0.48 15.29
C SER A 107 -7.72 1.27 16.58
N SER A 108 -8.23 0.74 17.71
CA SER A 108 -7.90 1.26 19.04
C SER A 108 -6.40 1.19 19.38
N ALA A 109 -5.62 0.35 18.70
CA ALA A 109 -4.17 0.28 18.87
C ALA A 109 -3.42 1.45 18.19
N GLY A 110 -4.10 2.21 17.33
CA GLY A 110 -3.55 3.38 16.66
C GLY A 110 -2.24 3.09 15.91
N PRO A 111 -1.22 3.98 15.99
CA PRO A 111 0.06 3.80 15.31
C PRO A 111 0.81 2.50 15.61
N LYS A 112 0.55 1.85 16.75
CA LYS A 112 1.18 0.57 17.09
C LYS A 112 0.56 -0.61 16.34
N GLY A 113 -0.73 -0.52 15.99
CA GLY A 113 -1.44 -1.57 15.27
C GLY A 113 -0.94 -1.80 13.83
N ARG A 114 -0.20 -0.84 13.26
CA ARG A 114 0.31 -0.94 11.88
C ARG A 114 1.47 -1.92 11.70
N VAL A 115 2.14 -2.33 12.78
CA VAL A 115 3.44 -3.03 12.73
C VAL A 115 3.36 -4.36 11.99
N PHE A 116 2.33 -5.17 12.26
CA PHE A 116 2.18 -6.46 11.58
C PHE A 116 2.04 -6.29 10.06
N GLY A 117 1.11 -5.44 9.62
CA GLY A 117 0.92 -5.16 8.20
C GLY A 117 2.15 -4.54 7.54
N PHE A 118 2.91 -3.73 8.29
CA PHE A 118 4.18 -3.16 7.82
C PHE A 118 5.21 -4.25 7.56
N LEU A 119 5.42 -5.18 8.50
CA LEU A 119 6.42 -6.23 8.34
C LEU A 119 6.09 -7.16 7.18
N VAL A 120 4.83 -7.58 7.06
CA VAL A 120 4.37 -8.44 5.95
C VAL A 120 4.59 -7.73 4.61
N SER A 121 4.12 -6.49 4.47
CA SER A 121 4.28 -5.75 3.22
C SER A 121 5.74 -5.42 2.90
N ALA A 122 6.55 -5.07 3.89
CA ALA A 122 7.96 -4.73 3.69
C ALA A 122 8.78 -5.94 3.23
N LEU A 123 8.56 -7.12 3.82
CA LEU A 123 9.28 -8.33 3.41
C LEU A 123 8.96 -8.72 1.97
N SER A 124 7.67 -8.68 1.59
CA SER A 124 7.26 -8.98 0.21
C SER A 124 7.78 -7.96 -0.81
N ASP A 125 7.74 -6.66 -0.49
CA ASP A 125 8.25 -5.61 -1.37
C ASP A 125 9.76 -5.73 -1.58
N ASN A 126 10.54 -5.98 -0.52
CA ASN A 126 11.98 -6.16 -0.66
C ASN A 126 12.34 -7.41 -1.46
N ALA A 127 11.60 -8.51 -1.28
CA ALA A 127 11.78 -9.72 -2.10
C ALA A 127 11.51 -9.42 -3.58
N LEU A 128 10.42 -8.70 -3.90
CA LEU A 128 10.11 -8.29 -5.27
C LEU A 128 11.20 -7.41 -5.87
N ARG A 129 11.73 -6.45 -5.11
CA ARG A 129 12.81 -5.56 -5.57
C ARG A 129 14.08 -6.33 -5.90
N LEU A 130 14.44 -7.31 -5.08
CA LEU A 130 15.60 -8.19 -5.34
C LEU A 130 15.37 -9.05 -6.58
N MET A 131 14.18 -9.63 -6.74
CA MET A 131 13.82 -10.39 -7.94
C MET A 131 13.82 -9.53 -9.20
N ALA A 132 13.31 -8.29 -9.11
CA ALA A 132 13.32 -7.33 -10.21
C ALA A 132 14.75 -6.94 -10.61
N MET A 133 15.61 -6.70 -9.62
CA MET A 133 17.04 -6.44 -9.86
C MET A 133 17.71 -7.64 -10.54
N TYR A 134 17.48 -8.87 -10.06
CA TYR A 134 18.02 -10.07 -10.67
C TYR A 134 17.51 -10.25 -12.12
N ALA A 135 16.19 -10.13 -12.34
CA ALA A 135 15.61 -10.24 -13.67
C ALA A 135 16.22 -9.21 -14.63
N SER A 136 16.40 -7.97 -14.17
CA SER A 136 17.02 -6.89 -14.97
C SER A 136 18.45 -7.22 -15.38
N VAL A 137 19.26 -7.76 -14.47
CA VAL A 137 20.63 -8.19 -14.76
C VAL A 137 20.65 -9.31 -15.81
N MET A 138 19.77 -10.31 -15.66
CA MET A 138 19.69 -11.42 -16.61
C MET A 138 19.32 -10.95 -18.03
N TYR A 139 18.34 -10.04 -18.15
CA TYR A 139 17.98 -9.45 -19.44
C TYR A 139 19.12 -8.64 -20.08
N VAL A 140 19.91 -7.92 -19.28
CA VAL A 140 21.08 -7.18 -19.80
C VAL A 140 22.20 -8.12 -20.24
N MET A 141 22.36 -9.26 -19.55
CA MET A 141 23.39 -10.25 -19.84
C MET A 141 22.99 -11.24 -20.94
N ASP A 142 21.82 -11.08 -21.56
CA ASP A 142 21.26 -11.98 -22.59
C ASP A 142 21.15 -13.45 -22.09
N GLN A 143 20.76 -13.63 -20.82
CA GLN A 143 20.59 -14.90 -20.10
C GLN A 143 19.17 -15.03 -19.49
#